data_AF-A0AAX3E8G0-F1
#
_entry.id   AF-A0AAX3E8G0-F1
#
_cell.length_a   1.000
_cell.length_b   1.000
_cell.length_c   1.000
_cell.angle_alpha   90.00
_cell.angle_beta   90.00
_cell.angle_gamma   90.00
#
_symmetry.space_group_name_H-M   'P 1'
#
loop_
_entity.id
_entity.type
_entity.pdbx_description
1 polymer ?
#
loop_
_entity_poly.entity_id
_entity_poly.type
_entity_poly.pdbx_seq_one_letter_code
_entity_poly.pdbx_strand_id
1 'polypeptide(L)' 'MSRVVRVDEEALEVALQYGKNLSAGIMKMEEMLKKQEKARRDYTNIEEMVRRAVREELDMLTARY' A
#
# COMPACT_ATOMS: atom_id res chain seq x y z
N MET A 1 -26.00 -13.98 15.45
CA MET A 1 -25.12 -14.97 16.11
C MET A 1 -23.80 -14.28 16.42
N SER A 2 -23.38 -14.24 17.69
CA SER A 2 -22.02 -13.83 18.04
C SER A 2 -21.06 -15.00 17.77
N ARG A 3 -19.93 -14.72 17.12
CA ARG A 3 -18.88 -15.70 16.87
C ARG A 3 -17.70 -15.34 17.76
N VAL A 4 -17.33 -16.24 18.66
CA VAL A 4 -16.20 -16.04 19.58
C VAL A 4 -14.92 -16.42 18.85
N VAL A 5 -13.99 -15.49 18.75
CA VAL A 5 -12.67 -15.68 18.13
C VAL A 5 -11.63 -15.47 19.21
N ARG A 6 -10.72 -16.44 19.37
CA ARG A 6 -9.55 -16.29 20.24
C ARG A 6 -8.46 -15.58 19.46
N VAL A 7 -7.88 -14.57 20.06
CA VAL A 7 -6.81 -13.77 19.48
C VAL A 7 -5.72 -13.67 20.52
N ASP A 8 -4.48 -13.58 20.07
CA ASP A 8 -3.36 -13.28 20.94
C ASP A 8 -3.55 -11.91 21.61
N GLU A 9 -3.09 -11.77 22.87
CA GLU A 9 -3.23 -10.53 23.62
C GLU A 9 -2.47 -9.38 22.96
N GLU A 10 -1.28 -9.61 22.44
CA GLU A 10 -0.49 -8.58 21.76
C GLU A 10 -1.20 -8.12 20.48
N ALA A 11 -1.79 -9.05 19.73
CA ALA A 11 -2.55 -8.73 18.53
C ALA A 11 -3.82 -7.92 18.85
N LEU A 12 -4.48 -8.20 19.98
CA LEU A 12 -5.61 -7.42 20.46
C LEU A 12 -5.18 -6.00 20.84
N GLU A 13 -4.07 -5.84 21.57
CA GLU A 13 -3.53 -4.53 21.93
C GLU A 13 -3.21 -3.69 20.69
N VAL A 14 -2.54 -4.28 19.70
CA VAL A 14 -2.25 -3.62 18.43
C VAL A 14 -3.54 -3.16 17.76
N ALA A 15 -4.54 -4.04 17.63
CA ALA A 15 -5.81 -3.67 16.99
C ALA A 15 -6.52 -2.53 17.73
N LEU A 16 -6.46 -2.51 19.07
CA LEU A 16 -7.07 -1.46 19.89
C LEU A 16 -6.37 -0.09 19.75
N GLN A 17 -5.10 -0.04 19.35
CA GLN A 17 -4.45 1.22 18.99
C GLN A 17 -5.08 1.87 17.76
N TYR A 18 -5.69 1.07 16.87
CA TYR A 18 -6.31 1.56 15.63
C TYR A 18 -7.83 1.78 15.77
N GLY A 19 -8.49 1.29 16.81
CA GLY A 19 -9.94 1.46 16.98
C GLY A 19 -10.48 1.10 18.37
N LYS A 20 -11.72 1.50 18.64
CA LYS A 20 -12.37 1.32 19.96
C LYS A 20 -12.65 -0.15 20.33
N ASN A 21 -12.57 -1.05 19.36
CA ASN A 21 -12.74 -2.49 19.55
C ASN A 21 -11.98 -3.23 18.44
N LEU A 22 -11.82 -4.55 18.61
CA LEU A 22 -11.09 -5.43 17.69
C LEU A 22 -11.54 -5.26 16.23
N SER A 23 -12.85 -5.28 15.96
CA SER A 23 -13.38 -5.17 14.60
C SER A 23 -13.04 -3.83 13.95
N ALA A 24 -13.25 -2.73 14.68
CA ALA A 24 -12.93 -1.39 14.19
C ALA A 24 -11.43 -1.20 13.95
N GLY A 25 -10.60 -1.75 14.84
CA GLY A 25 -9.14 -1.76 14.71
C GLY A 25 -8.70 -2.48 13.43
N ILE A 26 -9.13 -3.73 13.27
CA ILE A 26 -8.81 -4.56 12.09
C ILE A 26 -9.28 -3.89 10.80
N MET A 27 -10.50 -3.33 10.77
CA MET A 27 -11.00 -2.64 9.58
C MET A 27 -10.16 -1.43 9.19
N LYS A 28 -9.71 -0.64 10.18
CA LYS A 28 -8.86 0.53 9.92
C LYS A 28 -7.46 0.13 9.45
N MET A 29 -6.90 -0.93 10.03
CA MET A 29 -5.61 -1.49 9.59
C MET A 29 -5.68 -1.94 8.13
N GLU A 30 -6.73 -2.67 7.76
CA GLU A 30 -6.98 -3.10 6.38
C GLU A 30 -7.11 -1.91 5.41
N GLU A 31 -7.83 -0.86 5.81
CA GLU A 31 -7.94 0.36 5.00
C GLU A 31 -6.57 1.03 4.78
N MET A 32 -5.74 1.11 5.82
CA MET A 32 -4.40 1.69 5.73
C MET A 32 -3.49 0.87 4.83
N LEU A 33 -3.54 -0.46 4.91
CA LEU A 33 -2.78 -1.35 4.04
C LEU A 33 -3.19 -1.18 2.57
N LYS A 34 -4.49 -1.11 2.28
CA LYS A 34 -5.00 -0.85 0.92
C LYS A 34 -4.56 0.51 0.38
N LYS A 35 -4.56 1.54 1.22
CA LYS A 35 -4.06 2.88 0.84
C LYS A 35 -2.56 2.84 0.50
N GLN A 36 -1.75 2.14 1.31
CA GLN A 36 -0.33 1.98 1.02
C GLN A 36 -0.09 1.15 -0.24
N GLU A 37 -0.84 0.07 -0.46
CA GLU A 37 -0.70 -0.75 -1.67
C GLU A 37 -1.03 0.07 -2.92
N LYS A 38 -2.09 0.88 -2.88
CA LYS A 38 -2.43 1.80 -3.96
C LYS A 38 -1.30 2.81 -4.19
N ALA A 39 -0.82 3.47 -3.15
CA ALA A 39 0.28 4.43 -3.27
C ALA A 39 1.55 3.78 -3.85
N ARG A 40 1.89 2.56 -3.43
CA ARG A 40 3.04 1.81 -3.96
C ARG A 40 2.87 1.50 -5.45
N ARG A 41 1.69 1.07 -5.89
CA ARG A 41 1.38 0.85 -7.31
C ARG A 41 1.52 2.15 -8.12
N ASP A 42 1.00 3.25 -7.58
CA ASP A 42 1.11 4.57 -8.22
C ASP A 42 2.59 5.00 -8.37
N TYR A 43 3.41 4.78 -7.34
CA TYR A 43 4.86 5.02 -7.41
C TYR A 43 5.56 4.18 -8.47
N THR A 44 5.28 2.88 -8.56
CA THR A 44 5.87 2.02 -9.60
C THR A 44 5.49 2.49 -11.00
N ASN A 45 4.23 2.86 -11.21
CA ASN A 45 3.77 3.38 -12.51
C ASN A 45 4.47 4.69 -12.90
N ILE A 46 4.64 5.59 -11.92
CA ILE A 46 5.37 6.86 -12.15
C ILE A 46 6.83 6.58 -12.49
N GLU A 47 7.49 5.67 -11.77
CA GLU A 47 8.88 5.30 -12.04
C GLU A 47 9.05 4.74 -13.46
N GLU A 48 8.17 3.84 -13.88
CA GLU A 48 8.20 3.28 -15.24
C GLU A 48 7.98 4.35 -16.30
N MET A 49 7.03 5.27 -16.08
CA MET A 49 6.74 6.37 -16.99
C MET A 49 7.96 7.30 -17.14
N VAL A 50 8.60 7.68 -16.04
CA VAL A 50 9.81 8.53 -16.06
C VAL A 50 10.96 7.79 -16.75
N ARG A 51 11.18 6.51 -16.41
CA ARG A 51 12.23 5.68 -17.03
C ARG A 51 12.02 5.56 -18.53
N ARG A 52 10.77 5.40 -18.98
CA ARG A 52 10.42 5.32 -20.40
C ARG A 52 10.67 6.65 -21.11
N ALA A 53 10.19 7.76 -20.56
CA ALA A 53 10.40 9.09 -21.14
C ALA A 53 11.89 9.40 -21.31
N VAL A 54 12.71 9.14 -20.28
CA VAL A 54 14.16 9.35 -20.36
C VAL A 54 14.80 8.46 -21.43
N ARG A 55 14.37 7.20 -21.56
CA ARG A 55 14.89 6.29 -22.60
C ARG A 55 14.54 6.78 -24.00
N GLU A 56 13.30 7.19 -24.23
CA GLU A 56 12.85 7.71 -25.53
C GLU A 56 13.65 8.96 -25.96
N GLU A 57 13.92 9.88 -25.02
CA GLU A 57 14.78 11.05 -25.29
C GLU A 57 16.23 10.67 -25.61
N LEU A 58 16.81 9.72 -24.88
CA LEU A 58 18.16 9.22 -25.14
C LEU A 58 18.26 8.50 -26.50
N ASP A 59 17.25 7.72 -26.86
CA ASP A 59 17.18 7.03 -28.16
C ASP A 59 17.07 8.06 -29.31
N MET A 60 16.29 9.13 -29.15
CA MET A 60 16.22 10.23 -30.13
C MET A 60 17.55 10.96 -30.30
N LEU A 61 18.28 11.20 -29.20
CA LEU A 61 19.61 11.81 -29.25
C LEU A 61 20.62 10.90 -29.94
N THR A 62 20.57 9.60 -29.67
CA THR A 62 21.50 8.62 -30.24
C THR A 62 21.21 8.35 -31.71
N ALA A 63 19.93 8.35 -32.14
CA ALA A 63 19.54 8.14 -33.54
C ALA A 63 19.88 9.32 -34.47
N ARG A 64 20.27 10.47 -33.92
CA ARG A 64 20.72 11.65 -34.68
C ARG A 64 22.22 11.71 -34.95
N TYR A 65 23.00 10.80 -34.35
CA TYR A 65 24.44 10.63 -34.59
C TYR A 65 24.71 9.33 -35.34
#